data_AF-A0A7V5H255-F1
#
_entry.id   AF-A0A7V5H255-F1
#
_cell.length_a   1.000
_cell.length_b   1.000
_cell.length_c   1.000
_cell.angle_alpha   90.00
_cell.angle_beta   90.00
_cell.angle_gamma   90.00
#
_symmetry.space_group_name_H-M   'P 1'
#
loop_
_entity.id
_entity.type
_entity.pdbx_description
1 polymer ?
#
loop_
_entity_poly.entity_id
_entity_poly.type
_entity_poly.pdbx_seq_one_letter_code
_entity_poly.pdbx_strand_id
1 'polypeptide(L)'
;MDLKKKLEYYRKTTAGNFSRQEQKSAPRVPASVKAIAEHFKAKILPYPVPVLEISMTEDKEFEGESVKLNRLSKNQFTEPILLEDCLFFDLETTGLSGGAGTYPFLLGFGYFEGEQFKVVQYFLPDFGRDYYAFKEIQPLLEKKKILVSFNGKSYDFPLLKTRAILNRFVVDLDRFEHLDLL
;
A
#
# COMPACT_ATOMS: atom_id res chain seq x y z
N MET A 1 -46.19 -10.87 9.35
CA MET A 1 -45.89 -9.89 8.29
C MET A 1 -45.36 -10.65 7.08
N ASP A 2 -46.00 -10.55 5.92
CA ASP A 2 -45.73 -11.40 4.74
C ASP A 2 -44.45 -10.97 3.99
N LEU A 3 -43.51 -11.91 3.85
CA LEU A 3 -42.21 -11.73 3.19
C LEU A 3 -42.34 -11.27 1.73
N LYS A 4 -43.39 -11.68 1.03
CA LYS A 4 -43.64 -11.25 -0.36
C LYS A 4 -43.91 -9.76 -0.46
N LYS A 5 -44.70 -9.21 0.46
CA LYS A 5 -44.97 -7.76 0.52
C LYS A 5 -43.72 -6.94 0.81
N LYS A 6 -42.81 -7.46 1.63
CA LYS A 6 -41.54 -6.80 1.95
C LYS A 6 -40.61 -6.79 0.73
N LEU A 7 -40.52 -7.89 -0.01
CA LEU A 7 -39.74 -7.98 -1.25
C LEU A 7 -40.29 -7.08 -2.37
N GLU A 8 -41.61 -6.98 -2.52
CA GLU A 8 -42.23 -6.05 -3.47
C GLU A 8 -41.99 -4.59 -3.11
N TYR A 9 -42.03 -4.24 -1.82
CA TYR A 9 -41.70 -2.89 -1.34
C TYR A 9 -40.28 -2.49 -1.74
N TYR A 10 -39.29 -3.37 -1.50
CA TYR A 10 -37.91 -3.13 -1.90
C TYR A 10 -37.74 -3.03 -3.40
N ARG A 11 -38.38 -3.91 -4.20
CA ARG A 11 -38.34 -3.85 -5.67
C ARG A 11 -38.96 -2.56 -6.23
N LYS A 12 -40.07 -2.09 -5.66
CA LYS A 12 -40.70 -0.81 -6.07
C LYS A 12 -39.82 0.39 -5.70
N THR A 13 -39.14 0.37 -4.55
CA THR A 13 -38.20 1.44 -4.17
C THR A 13 -36.92 1.43 -5.00
N THR A 14 -36.46 0.25 -5.48
CA THR A 14 -35.28 0.18 -6.37
C THR A 14 -35.61 0.54 -7.82
N ALA A 15 -36.81 0.24 -8.31
CA ALA A 15 -37.17 0.50 -9.71
C ALA A 15 -37.50 1.99 -9.99
N GLY A 16 -37.81 2.78 -8.97
CA GLY A 16 -38.30 4.16 -9.13
C GLY A 16 -37.24 5.28 -9.21
N ASN A 17 -35.94 4.99 -9.02
CA ASN A 17 -34.92 6.04 -8.85
C ASN A 17 -33.69 5.95 -9.78
N PHE A 18 -33.73 5.14 -10.85
CA PHE A 18 -32.63 5.06 -11.83
C PHE A 18 -32.81 5.99 -13.05
N SER A 19 -33.20 7.25 -12.81
CA SER A 19 -33.04 8.32 -13.81
C SER A 19 -32.29 9.53 -13.27
N ARG A 20 -31.44 9.34 -12.25
CA ARG A 20 -30.39 10.32 -11.98
C ARG A 20 -29.29 10.07 -13.00
N GLN A 21 -29.20 10.93 -14.01
CA GLN A 21 -27.96 11.11 -14.75
C GLN A 21 -26.89 11.48 -13.72
N GLU A 22 -26.17 10.48 -13.20
CA GLU A 22 -24.92 10.69 -12.48
C GLU A 22 -23.91 11.21 -13.51
N GLN A 23 -23.94 12.53 -13.74
CA GLN A 23 -22.71 13.22 -14.07
C GLN A 23 -21.76 12.93 -12.90
N LYS A 24 -20.93 11.88 -13.02
CA LYS A 24 -19.85 11.59 -12.08
C LYS A 24 -18.84 12.74 -12.18
N SER A 25 -19.15 13.85 -11.51
CA SER A 25 -18.17 14.90 -11.25
C SER A 25 -16.99 14.23 -10.55
N ALA A 26 -15.78 14.44 -11.07
CA ALA A 26 -14.57 13.94 -10.42
C ALA A 26 -14.60 14.29 -8.93
N PRO A 27 -14.27 13.34 -8.02
CA PRO A 27 -14.37 13.57 -6.59
C PRO A 27 -13.55 14.79 -6.19
N ARG A 28 -14.16 15.70 -5.43
CA ARG A 28 -13.51 16.95 -5.00
C ARG A 28 -12.35 16.64 -4.07
N VAL A 29 -11.14 17.03 -4.47
CA VAL A 29 -9.92 16.88 -3.65
C VAL A 29 -9.93 17.91 -2.50
N PRO A 30 -9.77 17.51 -1.23
CA PRO A 30 -9.68 18.42 -0.09
C PRO A 30 -8.53 19.43 -0.22
N ALA A 31 -8.71 20.64 0.31
CA ALA A 31 -7.66 21.68 0.27
C ALA A 31 -6.37 21.25 1.00
N SER A 32 -6.51 20.54 2.13
CA SER A 32 -5.38 19.97 2.87
C SER A 32 -4.56 18.99 2.03
N VAL A 33 -5.24 18.11 1.29
CA VAL A 33 -4.60 17.15 0.38
C VAL A 33 -3.85 17.87 -0.75
N LYS A 34 -4.42 18.94 -1.30
CA LYS A 34 -3.74 19.78 -2.30
C LYS A 34 -2.49 20.45 -1.74
N ALA A 35 -2.57 21.02 -0.53
CA ALA A 35 -1.45 21.69 0.10
C ALA A 35 -0.28 20.72 0.39
N ILE A 36 -0.58 19.52 0.89
CA ILE A 36 0.43 18.46 1.08
C ILE A 36 1.05 18.09 -0.26
N ALA A 37 0.23 17.87 -1.29
CA ALA A 37 0.73 17.49 -2.60
C ALA A 37 1.63 18.57 -3.22
N GLU A 38 1.27 19.85 -3.07
CA GLU A 38 2.10 20.96 -3.52
C GLU A 38 3.42 21.05 -2.75
N HIS A 39 3.37 20.97 -1.41
CA HIS A 39 4.55 21.08 -0.56
C HIS A 39 5.60 20.01 -0.87
N PHE A 40 5.16 18.77 -1.07
CA PHE A 40 6.04 17.65 -1.33
C PHE A 40 6.18 17.28 -2.82
N LYS A 41 5.62 18.08 -3.73
CA LYS A 41 5.58 17.80 -5.18
C LYS A 41 4.97 16.42 -5.51
N ALA A 42 3.95 16.03 -4.76
CA ALA A 42 3.26 14.74 -4.86
C ALA A 42 2.29 14.68 -6.05
N LYS A 43 2.01 13.47 -6.51
CA LYS A 43 0.97 13.17 -7.50
C LYS A 43 -0.34 12.80 -6.79
N ILE A 44 -1.45 13.45 -7.13
CA ILE A 44 -2.77 13.05 -6.61
C ILE A 44 -3.38 11.99 -7.52
N LEU A 45 -3.78 10.85 -6.96
CA LEU A 45 -4.38 9.75 -7.69
C LEU A 45 -5.91 9.84 -7.79
N PRO A 46 -6.55 9.06 -8.70
CA PRO A 46 -8.00 9.01 -8.84
C PRO A 46 -8.68 8.58 -7.54
N TYR A 47 -9.72 9.33 -7.13
CA TYR A 47 -10.23 9.40 -5.76
C TYR A 47 -9.14 9.94 -4.82
N PRO A 48 -9.39 11.00 -4.04
CA PRO A 48 -8.34 11.89 -3.50
C PRO A 48 -7.40 11.21 -2.51
N VAL A 49 -6.52 10.36 -3.01
CA VAL A 49 -5.40 9.71 -2.35
C VAL A 49 -4.17 10.43 -2.92
N PRO A 50 -3.59 11.39 -2.19
CA PRO A 50 -2.30 11.94 -2.57
C PRO A 50 -1.28 10.81 -2.47
N VAL A 51 -0.64 10.51 -3.59
CA VAL A 51 0.54 9.67 -3.61
C VAL A 51 1.74 10.56 -3.62
N LEU A 52 2.43 10.49 -2.50
CA LEU A 52 3.69 11.13 -2.32
C LEU A 52 4.79 10.23 -2.90
N GLU A 53 4.90 10.24 -4.22
CA GLU A 53 6.03 9.62 -4.90
C GLU A 53 7.25 10.53 -4.76
N ILE A 54 7.99 10.36 -3.65
CA ILE A 54 9.29 11.00 -3.48
C ILE A 54 10.34 10.06 -4.03
N SER A 55 10.63 10.17 -5.32
CA SER A 55 11.85 9.59 -5.87
C SER A 55 13.04 10.39 -5.34
N MET A 56 13.58 9.98 -4.19
CA MET A 56 14.91 10.40 -3.76
C MET A 56 15.89 9.47 -4.45
N THR A 57 16.53 9.94 -5.51
CA THR A 57 17.78 9.33 -5.95
C THR A 57 18.85 9.83 -4.98
N GLU A 58 19.41 8.95 -4.15
CA GLU A 58 20.68 9.31 -3.52
C GLU A 58 21.72 9.42 -4.64
N ASP A 59 22.41 10.56 -4.76
CA ASP A 59 23.56 10.74 -5.67
C ASP A 59 24.79 9.90 -5.26
N LYS A 60 24.58 8.89 -4.41
CA LYS A 60 25.60 7.93 -4.01
C LYS A 60 25.44 6.70 -4.87
N GLU A 61 26.43 6.45 -5.72
CA GLU A 61 26.62 5.14 -6.32
C GLU A 61 26.72 4.11 -5.19
N PHE A 62 25.71 3.24 -5.09
CA PHE A 62 25.78 2.10 -4.19
C PHE A 62 26.71 1.06 -4.84
N GLU A 63 27.93 0.93 -4.33
CA GLU A 63 28.83 -0.16 -4.72
C GLU A 63 28.30 -1.49 -4.18
N GLY A 64 27.63 -2.27 -5.04
CA GLY A 64 27.27 -3.68 -4.76
C GLY A 64 25.88 -4.07 -5.23
N GLU A 65 25.80 -5.07 -6.12
CA GLU A 65 24.53 -5.61 -6.64
C GLU A 65 23.86 -6.61 -5.68
N SER A 66 24.63 -7.18 -4.75
CA SER A 66 24.17 -8.23 -3.85
C SER A 66 24.77 -8.14 -2.46
N VAL A 67 24.05 -8.64 -1.46
CA VAL A 67 24.48 -8.65 -0.06
C VAL A 67 24.29 -10.04 0.53
N LYS A 68 25.29 -10.50 1.30
CA LYS A 68 25.20 -11.74 2.08
C LYS A 68 24.95 -11.42 3.55
N LEU A 69 23.73 -11.69 4.01
CA LEU A 69 23.25 -11.29 5.35
C LEU A 69 23.07 -12.48 6.30
N ASN A 70 23.98 -13.47 6.30
CA ASN A 70 23.82 -14.72 7.05
C ASN A 70 23.50 -14.51 8.55
N ARG A 71 24.18 -13.56 9.22
CA ARG A 71 23.98 -13.33 10.66
C ARG A 71 22.69 -12.57 10.96
N LEU A 72 22.39 -11.54 10.16
CA LEU A 72 21.18 -10.73 10.33
C LEU A 72 19.92 -11.52 9.98
N SER A 73 19.99 -12.36 8.95
CA SER A 73 18.89 -13.23 8.54
C SER A 73 18.74 -14.51 9.37
N LYS A 74 19.58 -14.75 10.38
CA LYS A 74 19.60 -16.01 11.15
C LYS A 74 19.70 -17.24 10.22
N ASN A 75 20.49 -17.14 9.14
CA ASN A 75 20.65 -18.11 8.05
C ASN A 75 19.38 -18.43 7.25
N GLN A 76 18.36 -17.56 7.28
CA GLN A 76 17.20 -17.67 6.38
C GLN A 76 17.62 -17.58 4.91
N PHE A 77 18.60 -16.72 4.60
CA PHE A 77 19.18 -16.59 3.27
C PHE A 77 20.60 -17.14 3.27
N THR A 78 20.84 -18.17 2.45
CA THR A 78 22.13 -18.86 2.32
C THR A 78 22.94 -18.38 1.12
N GLU A 79 22.23 -17.97 0.07
CA GLU A 79 22.76 -17.34 -1.14
C GLU A 79 22.78 -15.81 -1.02
N PRO A 80 23.63 -15.10 -1.80
CA PRO A 80 23.60 -13.65 -1.88
C PRO A 80 22.21 -13.15 -2.33
N ILE A 81 21.72 -12.11 -1.66
CA ILE A 81 20.46 -11.45 -2.01
C ILE A 81 20.77 -10.33 -3.00
N LEU A 82 20.11 -10.32 -4.16
CA LEU A 82 20.17 -9.20 -5.09
C LEU A 82 19.37 -8.02 -4.54
N LEU A 83 19.96 -6.83 -4.50
CA LEU A 83 19.27 -5.63 -3.98
C LEU A 83 18.06 -5.24 -4.82
N GLU A 84 18.10 -5.52 -6.13
CA GLU A 84 16.96 -5.30 -7.03
C GLU A 84 15.78 -6.24 -6.77
N ASP A 85 15.99 -7.38 -6.11
CA ASP A 85 14.90 -8.29 -5.72
C ASP A 85 14.19 -7.85 -4.42
N CYS A 86 14.78 -6.90 -3.69
CA CYS A 86 14.28 -6.40 -2.41
C CYS A 86 13.24 -5.28 -2.57
N LEU A 87 12.20 -5.36 -1.76
CA LEU A 87 11.26 -4.28 -1.49
C LEU A 87 11.27 -3.99 0.01
N PHE A 88 11.83 -2.84 0.35
CA PHE A 88 11.81 -2.30 1.70
C PHE A 88 10.42 -1.69 1.96
N PHE A 89 9.88 -1.85 3.16
CA PHE A 89 8.61 -1.24 3.50
C PHE A 89 8.51 -0.89 4.99
N ASP A 90 7.69 0.11 5.27
CA ASP A 90 7.37 0.63 6.60
C ASP A 90 5.96 1.26 6.57
N LEU A 91 5.19 1.11 7.65
CA LEU A 91 3.85 1.66 7.75
C LEU A 91 3.71 2.60 8.94
N GLU A 92 3.14 3.78 8.69
CA GLU A 92 2.68 4.64 9.76
C GLU A 92 1.20 4.39 10.02
N THR A 93 0.86 4.11 11.28
CA THR A 93 -0.45 3.57 11.64
C THR A 93 -1.10 4.35 12.78
N THR A 94 -2.43 4.29 12.85
CA THR A 94 -3.20 4.98 13.90
C THR A 94 -3.02 4.41 15.30
N GLY A 95 -2.29 3.31 15.49
CA GLY A 95 -2.13 2.68 16.79
C GLY A 95 -1.17 1.49 16.78
N LEU A 96 -0.73 1.08 17.97
CA LEU A 96 0.29 0.04 18.15
C LEU A 96 -0.28 -1.38 18.24
N SER A 97 -1.60 -1.52 18.40
CA SER A 97 -2.27 -2.81 18.46
C SER A 97 -2.72 -3.21 17.06
N GLY A 98 -2.20 -4.32 16.50
CA GLY A 98 -2.54 -4.80 15.15
C GLY A 98 -3.99 -5.29 14.95
N GLY A 99 -4.93 -4.84 15.77
CA GLY A 99 -6.35 -5.20 15.68
C GLY A 99 -7.08 -4.47 14.53
N ALA A 100 -8.32 -4.89 14.25
CA ALA A 100 -9.13 -4.40 13.13
C ALA A 100 -9.43 -2.88 13.13
N GLY A 101 -9.15 -2.18 14.23
CA GLY A 101 -9.28 -0.73 14.36
C GLY A 101 -8.05 0.07 13.94
N THR A 102 -6.93 -0.60 13.64
CA THR A 102 -5.68 0.06 13.24
C THR A 102 -5.61 0.20 11.73
N TYR A 103 -5.33 1.41 11.27
CA TYR A 103 -5.26 1.74 9.85
C TYR A 103 -3.91 2.36 9.52
N PRO A 104 -3.31 1.99 8.37
CA PRO A 104 -2.19 2.75 7.85
C PRO A 104 -2.71 4.11 7.36
N PHE A 105 -2.04 5.18 7.74
CA PHE A 105 -2.24 6.51 7.14
C PHE A 105 -1.09 6.88 6.21
N LEU A 106 0.04 6.17 6.27
CA LEU A 106 1.12 6.25 5.29
C LEU A 106 1.72 4.87 5.06
N LEU A 107 1.92 4.52 3.79
CA LEU A 107 2.63 3.31 3.37
C LEU A 107 3.91 3.73 2.67
N GLY A 108 5.07 3.42 3.24
CA GLY A 108 6.37 3.68 2.64
C GLY A 108 6.94 2.44 1.99
N PHE A 109 7.48 2.59 0.78
CA PHE A 109 8.23 1.54 0.10
C PHE A 109 9.55 2.10 -0.42
N GLY A 110 10.60 1.29 -0.31
CA GLY A 110 11.92 1.57 -0.86
C GLY A 110 12.37 0.42 -1.76
N TYR A 111 13.04 0.70 -2.87
CA TYR A 111 13.52 -0.33 -3.78
C TYR A 111 14.68 0.18 -4.63
N PHE A 112 15.53 -0.74 -5.08
CA PHE A 112 16.55 -0.45 -6.08
C PHE A 112 15.99 -0.60 -7.50
N GLU A 113 16.37 0.32 -8.38
CA GLU A 113 16.25 0.24 -9.83
C GLU A 113 17.60 0.65 -10.45
N GLY A 114 18.38 -0.35 -10.88
CA GLY A 114 19.81 -0.16 -11.16
C GLY A 114 20.55 0.27 -9.89
N GLU A 115 21.44 1.25 -10.03
CA GLU A 115 22.24 1.79 -8.93
C GLU A 115 21.51 2.82 -8.06
N GLN A 116 20.24 3.09 -8.36
CA GLN A 116 19.45 4.09 -7.66
C GLN A 116 18.51 3.44 -6.65
N PHE A 117 18.60 3.87 -5.39
CA PHE A 117 17.54 3.61 -4.43
C PHE A 117 16.39 4.59 -4.69
N LYS A 118 15.16 4.09 -4.72
CA LYS A 118 13.94 4.87 -4.91
C LYS A 118 13.01 4.67 -3.74
N VAL A 119 12.32 5.74 -3.36
CA VAL A 119 11.29 5.72 -2.32
C VAL A 119 9.94 6.10 -2.93
N VAL A 120 8.87 5.50 -2.43
CA VAL A 120 7.50 5.91 -2.74
C VAL A 120 6.66 5.85 -1.47
N GLN A 121 5.88 6.88 -1.21
CA GLN A 121 5.02 6.97 -0.04
C GLN A 121 3.56 7.21 -0.47
N TYR A 122 2.65 6.40 0.05
CA TYR A 122 1.22 6.56 -0.19
C TYR A 122 0.59 7.16 1.05
N PHE A 123 0.21 8.45 0.99
CA PHE A 123 -0.52 9.09 2.09
C PHE A 123 -2.02 8.84 1.93
N LEU A 124 -2.63 8.29 2.97
CA LEU A 124 -4.03 7.89 2.99
C LEU A 124 -4.83 8.86 3.87
N PRO A 125 -5.45 9.91 3.29
CA PRO A 125 -6.10 10.97 4.06
C PRO A 125 -7.42 10.53 4.70
N ASP A 126 -7.89 9.32 4.39
CA ASP A 126 -9.20 8.82 4.78
C ASP A 126 -9.21 7.28 4.76
N PHE A 127 -10.19 6.67 5.40
CA PHE A 127 -10.35 5.23 5.47
C PHE A 127 -10.70 4.63 4.08
N GLY A 128 -10.25 3.40 3.84
CA GLY A 128 -10.53 2.67 2.60
C GLY A 128 -9.78 3.19 1.36
N ARG A 129 -8.84 4.13 1.55
CA ARG A 129 -7.98 4.65 0.48
C ARG A 129 -6.80 3.75 0.15
N ASP A 130 -6.48 2.82 1.04
CA ASP A 130 -5.46 1.79 0.87
C ASP A 130 -5.69 0.92 -0.37
N TYR A 131 -6.93 0.74 -0.84
CA TYR A 131 -7.23 0.09 -2.12
C TYR A 131 -6.41 0.67 -3.29
N TYR A 132 -6.34 2.01 -3.37
CA TYR A 132 -5.64 2.69 -4.46
C TYR A 132 -4.13 2.56 -4.30
N ALA A 133 -3.61 2.63 -3.07
CA ALA A 133 -2.20 2.35 -2.80
C ALA A 133 -1.81 0.93 -3.23
N PHE A 134 -2.63 -0.08 -2.88
CA PHE A 134 -2.41 -1.47 -3.30
C PHE A 134 -2.41 -1.62 -4.82
N LYS A 135 -3.36 -0.99 -5.52
CA LYS A 135 -3.43 -1.05 -6.99
C LYS A 135 -2.15 -0.49 -7.64
N GLU A 136 -1.61 0.59 -7.10
CA GLU A 136 -0.46 1.28 -7.69
C GLU A 136 0.86 0.60 -7.36
N ILE A 137 0.99 0.02 -6.17
CA ILE A 137 2.19 -0.72 -5.77
C ILE A 137 2.24 -2.14 -6.37
N GLN A 138 1.11 -2.65 -6.88
CA GLN A 138 1.01 -3.99 -7.45
C GLN A 138 2.11 -4.33 -8.47
N PRO A 139 2.39 -3.51 -9.50
CA PRO A 139 3.41 -3.84 -10.50
C PRO A 139 4.82 -3.88 -9.90
N LEU A 140 5.08 -3.11 -8.83
CA LEU A 140 6.34 -3.18 -8.12
C LEU A 140 6.43 -4.47 -7.31
N LEU A 141 5.40 -4.81 -6.54
CA LEU A 141 5.35 -6.06 -5.79
C LEU A 141 5.60 -7.28 -6.69
N GLU A 142 4.96 -7.34 -7.86
CA GLU A 142 5.11 -8.42 -8.84
C GLU A 142 6.56 -8.64 -9.31
N LYS A 143 7.40 -7.59 -9.32
CA LYS A 143 8.80 -7.67 -9.74
C LYS A 143 9.75 -8.06 -8.61
N LYS A 144 9.30 -8.04 -7.36
CA LYS A 144 10.14 -8.23 -6.17
C LYS A 144 9.91 -9.63 -5.58
N LYS A 145 10.92 -10.12 -4.87
CA LYS A 145 10.93 -11.47 -4.27
C LYS A 145 11.07 -11.42 -2.75
N ILE A 146 11.73 -10.40 -2.22
CA ILE A 146 12.08 -10.30 -0.81
C ILE A 146 11.47 -9.02 -0.23
N LEU A 147 10.69 -9.16 0.84
CA LEU A 147 10.27 -8.04 1.65
C LEU A 147 11.30 -7.78 2.74
N VAL A 148 11.63 -6.51 2.96
CA VAL A 148 12.56 -6.09 4.01
C VAL A 148 11.88 -5.06 4.90
N SER A 149 11.94 -5.25 6.22
CA SER A 149 11.38 -4.30 7.19
C SER A 149 12.16 -4.35 8.50
N PHE A 150 11.91 -3.39 9.37
CA PHE A 150 12.39 -3.42 10.76
C PHE A 150 11.24 -3.76 11.71
N ASN A 151 11.28 -4.93 12.35
CA ASN A 151 10.22 -5.47 13.21
C ASN A 151 8.87 -5.70 12.50
N GLY A 152 8.86 -5.71 11.17
CA GLY A 152 7.64 -5.77 10.39
C GLY A 152 6.92 -7.12 10.47
N LYS A 153 7.57 -8.23 10.82
CA LYS A 153 6.88 -9.52 11.04
C LYS A 153 5.88 -9.44 12.19
N SER A 154 6.16 -8.59 13.18
CA SER A 154 5.33 -8.43 14.38
C SER A 154 4.26 -7.34 14.22
N TYR A 155 4.50 -6.33 13.37
CA TYR A 155 3.67 -5.13 13.27
C TYR A 155 3.14 -4.88 11.86
N ASP A 156 4.00 -4.45 10.94
CA ASP A 156 3.62 -3.96 9.62
C ASP A 156 3.01 -5.04 8.71
N PHE A 157 3.66 -6.19 8.64
CA PHE A 157 3.28 -7.26 7.72
C PHE A 157 1.92 -7.90 8.06
N PRO A 158 1.60 -8.23 9.33
CA PRO A 158 0.25 -8.66 9.69
C PRO A 158 -0.83 -7.65 9.32
N LEU A 159 -0.57 -6.35 9.52
CA LEU A 159 -1.50 -5.29 9.13
C LEU A 159 -1.63 -5.23 7.60
N LEU A 160 -0.52 -5.19 6.87
CA LEU A 160 -0.49 -5.15 5.42
C LEU A 160 -1.29 -6.31 4.81
N LYS A 161 -1.12 -7.54 5.34
CA LYS A 161 -1.89 -8.72 4.92
C LYS A 161 -3.38 -8.57 5.19
N THR A 162 -3.75 -8.11 6.38
CA THR A 162 -5.15 -7.86 6.72
C THR A 162 -5.77 -6.85 5.76
N ARG A 163 -5.06 -5.75 5.48
CA ARG A 163 -5.52 -4.72 4.53
C ARG A 163 -5.59 -5.26 3.10
N ALA A 164 -4.61 -6.07 2.66
CA ALA A 164 -4.62 -6.70 1.35
C ALA A 164 -5.85 -7.60 1.16
N ILE A 165 -6.18 -8.43 2.15
CA ILE A 165 -7.39 -9.28 2.14
C ILE A 165 -8.66 -8.45 2.02
N LEU A 166 -8.80 -7.39 2.84
CA LEU A 166 -9.98 -6.50 2.82
C LEU A 166 -10.16 -5.79 1.47
N ASN A 167 -9.06 -5.48 0.79
CA ASN A 167 -9.05 -4.87 -0.54
C ASN A 167 -9.17 -5.88 -1.69
N ARG A 168 -9.28 -7.18 -1.40
CA ARG A 168 -9.25 -8.27 -2.40
C ARG A 168 -8.03 -8.17 -3.31
N PHE A 169 -6.89 -7.85 -2.70
CA PHE A 169 -5.64 -7.70 -3.41
C PHE A 169 -5.21 -9.05 -4.00
N VAL A 170 -4.78 -9.02 -5.26
CA VAL A 170 -4.56 -10.25 -6.04
C VAL A 170 -3.16 -10.83 -5.88
N VAL A 171 -2.20 -10.03 -5.44
CA VAL A 171 -0.85 -10.52 -5.18
C VAL A 171 -0.85 -11.27 -3.86
N ASP A 172 -0.42 -12.53 -3.92
CA ASP A 172 -0.15 -13.32 -2.72
C ASP A 172 1.08 -12.73 -2.00
N LEU A 173 0.85 -12.15 -0.82
CA LEU A 173 1.91 -11.58 0.01
C LEU A 173 2.72 -12.64 0.75
N ASP A 174 2.22 -13.87 0.89
CA ASP A 174 2.94 -14.96 1.54
C ASP A 174 3.97 -15.63 0.60
N ARG A 175 3.98 -15.27 -0.70
CA ARG A 175 5.00 -15.73 -1.66
C ARG A 175 6.39 -15.11 -1.43
N PHE A 176 6.46 -14.01 -0.69
CA PHE A 176 7.70 -13.28 -0.48
C PHE A 176 8.50 -13.91 0.66
N GLU A 177 9.81 -14.02 0.49
CA GLU A 177 10.68 -14.20 1.65
C GLU A 177 10.73 -12.89 2.43
N HIS A 178 10.58 -12.95 3.75
CA HIS A 178 10.58 -11.74 4.57
C HIS A 178 11.84 -11.68 5.43
N LEU A 179 12.74 -10.76 5.11
CA LEU A 179 13.88 -10.38 5.92
C LEU A 179 13.43 -9.33 6.95
N ASP A 180 13.35 -9.75 8.20
CA ASP A 180 13.11 -8.82 9.31
C ASP A 180 14.45 -8.49 9.97
N LEU A 181 14.71 -7.20 10.17
CA LEU A 181 15.96 -6.68 10.71
C LEU A 181 16.02 -6.69 12.25
N LEU A 182 15.00 -7.25 12.93
CA LEU A 182 14.95 -7.48 14.38
C LEU A 182 14.79 -9.00 14.71
#